data_AF-A0A5Y1NAG7-F1
#
_entry.id   AF-A0A5Y1NAG7-F1
#
_cell.length_a   1.000
_cell.length_b   1.000
_cell.length_c   1.000
_cell.angle_alpha   90.00
_cell.angle_beta   90.00
_cell.angle_gamma   90.00
#
_symmetry.space_group_name_H-M   'P 1'
#
loop_
_entity.id
_entity.type
_entity.pdbx_description
1 polymer ?
#
loop_
_entity_poly.entity_id
_entity_poly.type
_entity_poly.pdbx_seq_one_letter_code
_entity_poly.pdbx_strand_id
1 'polypeptide(L)' 'MVLALGEFEFKALNFDNLERSLEYNIQSQNRLNNHNALFASSKESEKIKIQGKTLPLKGDRNTYLD' A
#
# COMPACT_ATOMS: atom_id res chain seq x y z
N MET A 1 -15.39 2.28 -8.50
CA MET A 1 -14.94 1.82 -7.17
C MET A 1 -13.46 1.50 -7.31
N VAL A 2 -12.57 2.17 -6.56
CA VAL A 2 -11.10 2.05 -6.77
C VAL A 2 -10.36 1.48 -5.56
N LEU A 3 -10.82 1.72 -4.33
CA LEU A 3 -10.26 1.10 -3.13
C LEU A 3 -11.28 1.14 -1.98
N ALA A 4 -11.42 0.05 -1.22
CA ALA A 4 -12.21 0.00 0.00
C ALA A 4 -11.31 -0.46 1.16
N LEU A 5 -11.32 0.27 2.28
CA LEU A 5 -10.63 -0.11 3.51
C LEU A 5 -11.69 -0.30 4.60
N GLY A 6 -12.13 -1.56 4.77
CA GLY A 6 -13.28 -1.88 5.61
C GLY A 6 -14.56 -1.24 5.05
N GLU A 7 -15.23 -0.43 5.86
CA GLU A 7 -16.46 0.29 5.49
C GLU A 7 -16.19 1.63 4.78
N PHE A 8 -14.93 2.06 4.69
CA PHE A 8 -14.58 3.31 4.03
C PHE A 8 -14.30 3.10 2.54
N GLU A 9 -15.11 3.73 1.69
CA GLU A 9 -14.98 3.68 0.25
C GLU A 9 -14.32 4.93 -0.30
N PHE A 10 -13.25 4.74 -1.06
CA PHE A 10 -12.59 5.83 -1.76
C PHE A 10 -13.06 5.91 -3.22
N LYS A 11 -13.43 7.12 -3.63
CA LYS A 11 -13.73 7.45 -5.03
C LYS A 11 -12.43 7.59 -5.81
N ALA A 12 -12.45 7.17 -7.08
CA ALA A 12 -11.31 7.24 -8.01
C ALA A 12 -10.68 8.64 -8.10
N LEU A 13 -11.52 9.67 -8.02
CA LEU A 13 -11.15 11.07 -8.16
C LEU A 13 -10.40 11.63 -6.94
N ASN A 14 -10.37 10.89 -5.82
CA ASN A 14 -9.75 11.32 -4.57
C ASN A 14 -8.32 10.78 -4.43
N PHE A 15 -7.84 9.99 -5.39
CA PHE A 15 -6.52 9.37 -5.36
C PHE A 15 -5.63 9.89 -6.49
N ASP A 16 -4.42 10.30 -6.12
CA ASP A 16 -3.37 10.64 -7.07
C ASP A 16 -2.38 9.47 -7.21
N ASN A 17 -2.13 8.71 -6.14
CA ASN A 17 -1.19 7.59 -6.15
C ASN A 17 -1.54 6.51 -5.11
N LEU A 18 -1.36 5.24 -5.48
CA LEU A 18 -1.47 4.07 -4.62
C LEU A 18 -0.17 3.26 -4.70
N GLU A 19 0.57 3.20 -3.60
CA GLU A 19 1.80 2.43 -3.49
C GLU A 19 1.62 1.29 -2.48
N ARG A 20 2.04 0.08 -2.86
CA ARG A 20 2.03 -1.11 -2.01
C ARG A 20 3.45 -1.63 -1.89
N SER A 21 4.00 -1.58 -0.69
CA SER A 21 5.36 -2.05 -0.40
C SER A 21 5.28 -3.30 0.47
N LEU A 22 5.94 -4.37 0.04
CA LEU A 22 6.02 -5.64 0.75
C LEU A 22 7.47 -5.87 1.15
N GLU A 23 7.71 -6.02 2.44
CA GLU A 23 9.04 -6.26 2.99
C GLU A 23 9.18 -7.74 3.38
N TYR A 24 10.15 -8.42 2.76
CA TYR A 24 10.46 -9.81 3.03
C TYR A 24 11.89 -9.93 3.53
N ASN A 25 12.07 -10.66 4.62
CA ASN A 25 13.39 -10.95 5.16
C ASN A 25 13.92 -12.24 4.55
N ILE A 26 14.57 -12.14 3.38
CA ILE A 26 15.21 -13.28 2.72
C ILE A 26 16.68 -13.29 3.12
N GLN A 27 17.10 -14.35 3.81
CA GLN A 27 18.48 -14.53 4.23
C GLN A 27 19.18 -15.54 3.32
N SER A 28 20.47 -15.31 3.11
CA SER A 28 21.34 -16.15 2.29
C SER A 28 22.39 -16.79 3.18
N GLN A 29 22.48 -18.13 3.15
CA GLN A 29 23.52 -18.88 3.85
C GLN A 29 24.43 -19.55 2.84
N ASN A 30 25.72 -19.29 2.99
CA ASN A 30 26.75 -19.85 2.14
C ASN A 30 27.00 -21.33 2.51
N ARG A 31 27.20 -22.18 1.50
CA ARG A 31 27.39 -23.62 1.67
C ARG A 31 28.70 -24.02 1.00
N LEU A 32 29.45 -24.92 1.65
CA LEU A 32 30.74 -25.35 1.12
C LEU A 32 30.55 -26.07 -0.23
N ASN A 33 31.25 -25.60 -1.28
CA ASN A 33 31.19 -26.15 -2.65
C ASN A 33 29.76 -26.29 -3.22
N ASN A 34 28.85 -25.38 -2.87
CA ASN A 34 27.49 -25.42 -3.39
C ASN A 34 26.92 -24.01 -3.55
N HIS A 35 25.80 -23.89 -4.24
CA HIS A 35 25.05 -22.64 -4.32
C HIS A 35 24.51 -22.24 -2.95
N ASN A 36 24.43 -20.92 -2.74
CA ASN A 36 23.87 -20.32 -1.54
C ASN A 36 22.42 -20.79 -1.35
N ALA A 37 22.06 -21.13 -0.11
CA ALA A 37 20.68 -21.39 0.25
C ALA A 37 20.00 -20.06 0.60
N LEU A 38 18.83 -19.81 -0.01
CA LEU A 38 17.96 -18.69 0.31
C LEU A 38 16.79 -19.19 1.15
N PHE A 39 16.52 -18.54 2.28
CA PHE A 39 15.40 -18.87 3.15
C PHE A 39 14.67 -17.60 3.57
N ALA A 40 13.34 -17.69 3.61
CA ALA A 40 12.51 -16.64 4.17
C ALA A 40 12.57 -16.74 5.69
N SER A 41 13.29 -15.81 6.33
CA SER A 41 13.43 -15.74 7.78
C SER A 41 12.15 -15.24 8.44
N SER A 42 11.48 -14.28 7.81
CA SER A 42 10.18 -13.76 8.26
C SER A 42 9.41 -13.11 7.11
N LYS A 43 8.08 -13.09 7.27
CA LYS A 43 7.22 -12.14 6.54
C LYS A 43 7.19 -10.88 7.41
N GLU A 44 7.73 -9.78 6.93
CA GLU A 44 7.77 -8.56 7.71
C GLU A 44 6.48 -7.76 7.51
N SER A 45 6.60 -6.53 7.01
CA SER A 45 5.47 -5.62 6.92
C SER A 45 4.97 -5.49 5.49
N GLU A 46 3.65 -5.39 5.36
CA GLU A 46 2.99 -4.91 4.17
C GLU A 46 2.48 -3.50 4.46
N LYS A 47 2.92 -2.52 3.67
CA LYS A 47 2.53 -1.12 3.81
C LYS A 47 1.77 -0.70 2.55
N ILE A 48 0.60 -0.13 2.75
CA ILE A 48 -0.18 0.50 1.68
C ILE A 48 -0.15 2.00 1.94
N LYS A 49 0.42 2.75 1.01
CA LYS A 49 0.50 4.21 1.05
C LYS A 49 -0.45 4.77 -0.01
N ILE A 50 -1.33 5.64 0.46
CA ILE A 50 -2.39 6.24 -0.32
C ILE A 50 -2.13 7.74 -0.33
N GLN A 51 -2.01 8.33 -1.52
CA GLN A 51 -1.85 9.77 -1.71
C GLN A 51 -2.98 10.31 -2.56
N GLY A 52 -3.45 11.49 -2.21
CA GLY A 52 -4.51 12.17 -2.94
C GLY A 52 -4.92 13.45 -2.24
N LYS A 53 -6.01 14.04 -2.71
CA LYS A 53 -6.56 15.29 -2.20
C LYS A 53 -7.97 15.07 -1.69
N THR A 54 -8.28 15.69 -0.56
CA THR A 54 -9.61 15.65 0.07
C THR A 54 -10.45 16.88 -0.29
N LEU A 55 -10.03 17.67 -1.28
CA LEU A 55 -10.81 18.84 -1.71
C LEU A 55 -12.20 18.36 -2.11
N PRO A 56 -13.27 18.94 -1.53
CA PRO A 56 -14.63 18.55 -1.89
C PRO A 56 -14.80 18.82 -3.38
N LEU A 57 -15.00 17.75 -4.14
CA LEU A 57 -15.28 17.87 -5.57
C LEU A 57 -16.61 18.62 -5.71
N LYS A 58 -16.73 19.43 -6.77
CA LYS A 58 -17.96 20.17 -7.06
C LYS A 58 -19.14 19.18 -7.12
N GLY A 59 -19.98 19.16 -6.07
CA GLY A 59 -21.10 18.23 -5.90
C GLY A 59 -21.03 17.30 -4.67
N ASP A 60 -19.95 17.31 -3.87
CA ASP A 60 -19.96 16.64 -2.56
C ASP A 60 -20.81 17.41 -1.56
N ARG A 61 -21.70 16.71 -0.85
CA ARG A 61 -22.72 17.26 0.06
C ARG A 61 -22.17 18.00 1.30
N ASN A 62 -20.85 18.01 1.50
CA ASN A 62 -20.16 18.72 2.58
C ASN A 62 -19.35 19.90 2.04
N THR A 63 -19.99 20.77 1.26
CA THR A 63 -19.51 22.14 1.08
C THR A 63 -19.78 22.92 2.36
N TYR A 64 -18.81 22.92 3.30
CA TYR A 64 -18.73 23.90 4.40
C TYR A 64 -18.28 25.27 3.87
N LEU A 65 -18.83 25.70 2.74
CA LEU A 65 -18.62 27.00 2.14
C LEU A 65 -20.01 27.48 1.71
N ASP A 66 -20.73 28.01 2.69
CA ASP A 66 -21.73 29.06 2.45
C ASP A 66 -20.99 30.35 2.05
#